data_AF-B8L8H2-F1
#
_entry.id   AF-B8L8H2-F1
#
_cell.length_a   1.000
_cell.length_b   1.000
_cell.length_c   1.000
_cell.angle_alpha   90.00
_cell.angle_beta   90.00
_cell.angle_gamma   90.00
#
_symmetry.space_group_name_H-M   'P 1'
#
loop_
_entity.id
_entity.type
_entity.pdbx_description
1 polymer ?
#
loop_
_entity_poly.entity_id
_entity_poly.type
_entity_poly.pdbx_seq_one_letter_code
_entity_poly.pdbx_strand_id
1 'polypeptide(L)'
;MNEIRHQNHYWKGYADYTLEVFGDTLKKRKGWKNDLTGLDAIHYYLVEKHHWLPSVVRAMSLEDLRFALTEEMHGWTLPKDALEPEDM
;
A
#
# COMPACT_ATOMS: atom_id res chain seq x y z
N MET A 1 -0.73 -4.11 -29.40
CA MET A 1 -1.89 -4.53 -28.58
C MET A 1 -1.48 -5.37 -27.36
N ASN A 2 -0.64 -6.40 -27.51
CA ASN A 2 -0.14 -7.19 -26.38
C ASN A 2 0.85 -6.43 -25.48
N GLU A 3 1.67 -5.56 -26.07
CA GLU A 3 2.62 -4.71 -25.32
C GLU A 3 1.93 -3.75 -24.35
N ILE A 4 0.84 -3.09 -24.77
CA ILE A 4 0.02 -2.23 -23.90
C ILE A 4 -0.60 -3.05 -22.76
N ARG A 5 -1.12 -4.24 -23.05
CA ARG A 5 -1.66 -5.14 -22.01
C ARG A 5 -0.58 -5.51 -21.00
N HIS A 6 0.60 -5.86 -21.48
CA HIS A 6 1.75 -6.20 -20.64
C HIS A 6 2.15 -5.02 -19.74
N GLN A 7 2.30 -3.82 -20.32
CA GLN A 7 2.61 -2.60 -19.57
C GLN A 7 1.53 -2.31 -18.51
N ASN A 8 0.25 -2.43 -18.85
CA ASN A 8 -0.84 -2.22 -17.90
C ASN A 8 -0.77 -3.19 -16.72
N HIS A 9 -0.51 -4.47 -16.97
CA HIS A 9 -0.36 -5.46 -15.91
C HIS A 9 0.86 -5.21 -15.04
N TYR A 10 2.00 -4.82 -15.65
CA TYR A 10 3.20 -4.45 -14.93
C TYR A 10 2.94 -3.26 -13.99
N TRP A 11 2.38 -2.16 -14.51
CA TRP A 11 2.09 -0.97 -13.71
C TRP A 11 1.08 -1.22 -12.60
N LYS A 12 0.08 -2.07 -12.86
CA LYS A 12 -0.86 -2.50 -11.82
C LYS A 12 -0.12 -3.24 -10.70
N GLY A 13 0.68 -4.26 -11.04
CA GLY A 13 1.44 -5.01 -10.03
C GLY A 13 2.42 -4.12 -9.26
N TYR A 14 3.08 -3.19 -9.95
CA TYR A 14 3.97 -2.22 -9.32
C TYR A 14 3.22 -1.32 -8.33
N ALA A 15 2.05 -0.79 -8.70
CA ALA A 15 1.23 0.04 -7.82
C ALA A 15 0.68 -0.73 -6.61
N ASP A 16 0.36 -2.02 -6.79
CA ASP A 16 -0.11 -2.89 -5.71
C ASP A 16 1.02 -3.21 -4.73
N TYR A 17 2.21 -3.56 -5.23
CA TYR A 17 3.42 -3.76 -4.41
C TYR A 17 3.80 -2.50 -3.63
N THR A 18 3.80 -1.35 -4.30
CA THR A 18 4.13 -0.05 -3.70
C THR A 18 3.20 0.27 -2.52
N LEU A 19 1.92 -0.06 -2.63
CA LEU A 19 0.93 0.12 -1.59
C LEU A 19 1.22 -0.76 -0.37
N GLU A 20 1.62 -2.01 -0.57
CA GLU A 20 2.00 -2.90 0.53
C GLU A 20 3.23 -2.38 1.29
N VAL A 21 4.28 -1.98 0.57
CA VAL A 21 5.48 -1.39 1.19
C VAL A 21 5.15 -0.10 1.96
N PHE A 22 4.18 0.67 1.46
CA PHE A 22 3.69 1.83 2.17
C PHE A 22 3.01 1.45 3.49
N GLY A 23 2.24 0.36 3.53
CA GLY A 23 1.66 -0.19 4.75
C GLY A 23 2.72 -0.53 5.81
N ASP A 24 3.82 -1.15 5.41
CA ASP A 24 4.94 -1.43 6.32
C ASP A 24 5.61 -0.14 6.80
N THR A 25 5.69 0.87 5.93
CA THR A 25 6.20 2.20 6.31
C THR A 25 5.28 2.86 7.33
N LEU A 26 3.96 2.76 7.17
CA LEU A 26 2.97 3.30 8.13
C LEU A 26 3.16 2.68 9.50
N LYS A 27 3.32 1.36 9.57
CA LYS A 27 3.59 0.64 10.82
C LYS A 27 4.84 1.18 11.51
N LYS A 28 5.96 1.26 10.78
CA LYS A 28 7.23 1.80 11.28
C LYS A 28 7.07 3.24 11.79
N ARG A 29 6.42 4.11 11.00
CA ARG A 29 6.17 5.52 11.33
C ARG A 29 5.30 5.71 12.57
N LYS A 30 4.30 4.84 12.76
CA LYS A 30 3.37 4.88 13.90
C LYS A 30 3.88 4.16 15.14
N GLY A 31 4.96 3.38 15.03
CA GLY A 31 5.51 2.61 16.14
C GLY A 31 4.59 1.49 16.63
N TRP A 32 3.77 0.91 15.75
CA TRP A 32 2.88 -0.18 16.12
C TRP A 32 3.66 -1.44 16.49
N LYS A 33 3.26 -2.08 17.59
CA LYS A 33 3.87 -3.32 18.11
C LYS A 33 3.18 -4.60 17.62
N ASN A 34 2.12 -4.48 16.81
CA ASN A 34 1.40 -5.62 16.25
C ASN A 34 2.19 -6.22 15.07
N ASP A 35 1.75 -7.36 14.57
CA ASP A 35 2.38 -8.05 13.44
C ASP A 35 1.73 -7.71 12.09
N LEU A 36 0.90 -6.66 12.04
CA LEU A 36 0.27 -6.23 10.80
C LEU A 36 1.34 -5.69 9.84
N THR A 37 1.25 -6.08 8.57
CA THR A 37 2.14 -5.67 7.48
C THR A 37 1.31 -5.42 6.22
N GLY A 38 1.92 -4.80 5.21
CA GLY A 38 1.30 -4.64 3.90
C GLY A 38 -0.10 -4.01 3.96
N LEU A 39 -1.05 -4.65 3.29
CA LEU A 39 -2.46 -4.19 3.25
C LEU A 39 -3.14 -4.23 4.63
N ASP A 40 -2.79 -5.17 5.52
CA ASP A 40 -3.41 -5.21 6.85
C ASP A 40 -3.01 -4.01 7.70
N ALA A 41 -1.76 -3.52 7.57
CA ALA A 41 -1.32 -2.29 8.20
C ALA A 41 -2.06 -1.06 7.63
N ILE A 42 -2.34 -1.04 6.32
CA ILE A 42 -3.18 -0.01 5.69
C ILE A 42 -4.61 -0.05 6.21
N HIS A 43 -5.23 -1.23 6.25
CA HIS A 43 -6.59 -1.36 6.73
C HIS A 43 -6.71 -0.86 8.17
N TYR A 44 -5.75 -1.24 9.03
CA TYR A 44 -5.69 -0.78 10.40
C TYR A 44 -5.49 0.74 10.49
N TYR A 45 -4.61 1.32 9.66
CA TYR A 45 -4.43 2.77 9.58
C TYR A 45 -5.73 3.51 9.31
N LEU A 46 -6.49 3.07 8.31
CA LEU A 46 -7.73 3.73 7.90
C LEU A 46 -8.83 3.59 8.96
N VAL A 47 -8.91 2.44 9.64
CA VAL A 47 -9.81 2.25 10.78
C VAL A 47 -9.44 3.19 11.93
N GLU A 48 -8.15 3.31 12.28
CA GLU A 48 -7.67 4.21 13.33
C GLU A 48 -7.96 5.68 12.99
N LYS A 49 -7.65 6.11 11.76
CA LYS A 49 -7.73 7.51 11.32
C LYS A 49 -9.15 7.99 11.08
N HIS A 50 -9.96 7.19 10.38
CA HIS A 50 -11.28 7.60 9.92
C HIS A 50 -12.44 6.97 10.71
N HIS A 51 -12.13 6.05 11.64
CA HIS A 51 -13.13 5.29 12.39
C HIS A 51 -14.14 4.54 11.52
N TRP A 52 -13.72 4.18 10.29
CA TRP A 52 -14.51 3.34 9.41
C TRP A 52 -14.57 1.92 9.93
N LEU A 53 -15.67 1.22 9.62
CA LEU A 53 -15.81 -0.17 10.00
C LEU A 53 -14.75 -1.03 9.28
N PRO A 54 -14.13 -2.01 9.97
CA PRO A 54 -13.17 -2.90 9.33
C PRO A 54 -13.73 -3.64 8.11
N SER A 55 -15.03 -3.96 8.11
CA SER A 55 -15.71 -4.55 6.95
C SER A 55 -15.73 -3.63 5.72
N VAL A 56 -15.88 -2.32 5.92
CA VAL A 56 -15.87 -1.34 4.82
C VAL A 56 -14.46 -1.23 4.26
N VAL A 57 -13.47 -1.06 5.13
CA VAL A 57 -12.07 -0.88 4.71
C VAL A 57 -11.53 -2.13 4.01
N ARG A 58 -11.83 -3.33 4.52
CA ARG A 58 -11.41 -4.60 3.88
C ARG A 58 -12.13 -4.89 2.57
N ALA A 59 -13.25 -4.23 2.29
CA ALA A 59 -13.98 -4.36 1.04
C ALA A 59 -13.51 -3.37 -0.04
N MET A 60 -12.65 -2.41 0.30
CA MET A 60 -12.12 -1.43 -0.65
C MET A 60 -11.21 -2.11 -1.67
N SER A 61 -11.29 -1.65 -2.91
CA SER A 61 -10.30 -2.04 -3.92
C SER A 61 -8.95 -1.39 -3.63
N LEU A 62 -7.86 -1.93 -4.20
CA LEU A 62 -6.53 -1.31 -4.07
C LEU A 62 -6.48 0.11 -4.65
N GLU A 63 -7.33 0.41 -5.64
CA GLU A 63 -7.49 1.76 -6.19
C GLU A 63 -8.15 2.69 -5.16
N ASP A 64 -9.21 2.25 -4.50
CA ASP A 64 -9.88 3.01 -3.44
C ASP A 64 -8.96 3.22 -2.23
N LEU A 65 -8.15 2.22 -1.87
CA LEU A 65 -7.16 2.35 -0.82
C LEU A 65 -6.10 3.40 -1.17
N ARG A 66 -5.57 3.38 -2.41
CA ARG A 66 -4.65 4.42 -2.91
C ARG A 66 -5.30 5.80 -2.88
N PHE A 67 -6.56 5.90 -3.30
CA PHE A 67 -7.32 7.14 -3.26
C PHE A 67 -7.45 7.67 -1.83
N ALA A 68 -7.85 6.81 -0.88
CA ALA A 68 -8.00 7.17 0.53
C ALA A 68 -6.67 7.60 1.20
N LEU A 69 -5.54 7.15 0.65
CA LEU A 69 -4.19 7.44 1.12
C LEU A 69 -3.45 8.50 0.30
N THR A 70 -4.13 9.22 -0.60
CA THR A 70 -3.49 10.18 -1.53
C THR A 70 -2.64 11.21 -0.80
N GLU A 71 -3.14 11.73 0.32
CA GLU A 71 -2.43 12.72 1.13
C GLU A 71 -1.24 12.11 1.87
N GLU A 72 -1.39 10.90 2.44
CA GLU A 72 -0.32 10.24 3.19
C GLU A 72 0.82 9.75 2.32
N MET A 73 0.51 9.37 1.08
CA MET A 73 1.50 8.96 0.08
C MET A 73 2.15 10.16 -0.62
N HIS A 74 1.67 11.39 -0.38
CA HIS A 74 2.25 12.57 -0.99
C HIS A 74 3.70 12.77 -0.55
N GLY A 75 4.62 12.83 -1.53
CA GLY A 75 6.06 12.95 -1.29
C GLY A 75 6.72 11.70 -0.71
N TRP A 76 5.97 10.60 -0.53
CA TRP A 76 6.55 9.32 -0.15
C TRP A 76 7.13 8.62 -1.38
N THR A 77 8.30 8.02 -1.21
CA THR A 77 8.98 7.22 -2.22
C THR A 77 9.31 5.85 -1.66
N LEU A 78 9.34 4.84 -2.54
CA LEU A 78 9.77 3.50 -2.18
C LEU A 78 11.16 3.54 -1.51
N PRO A 79 11.34 2.83 -0.37
CA PRO A 79 12.64 2.58 0.23
C PRO A 79 13.61 1.89 -0.75
N LYS A 80 14.91 2.09 -0.58
CA LYS A 80 15.94 1.55 -1.50
C LYS A 80 15.92 0.01 -1.58
N ASP A 81 15.72 -0.64 -0.44
CA ASP A 81 15.55 -2.09 -0.28
C ASP A 81 14.30 -2.63 -0.99
N ALA A 82 13.32 -1.77 -1.27
CA ALA A 82 12.12 -2.13 -2.03
C ALA A 82 12.23 -1.82 -3.53
N LEU A 83 13.28 -1.09 -3.96
CA LEU A 83 13.55 -0.81 -5.37
C LEU A 83 14.41 -1.90 -6.01
N GLU A 84 15.34 -2.46 -5.25
CA GLU A 84 16.25 -3.51 -5.67
C GLU A 84 16.03 -4.72 -4.75
N PRO A 85 15.33 -5.78 -5.20
CA PRO A 85 15.27 -7.00 -4.41
C PRO A 85 16.70 -7.51 -4.23
N GLU A 86 17.13 -7.68 -2.98
CA GLU A 86 18.53 -7.93 -2.58
C GLU A 86 19.19 -9.18 -3.23
N ASP A 87 18.46 -9.98 -4.02
CA ASP A 87 18.91 -11.26 -4.60
C ASP A 87 18.43 -11.52 -6.07
N MET A 88 18.47 -10.53 -6.97
CA MET A 88 18.40 -10.79 -8.44
C MET A 88 19.73 -10.57 -9.16
#